data_AF-A0A965UDU7-F1
#
_entry.id   AF-A0A965UDU7-F1
#
_cell.length_a   1.000
_cell.length_b   1.000
_cell.length_c   1.000
_cell.angle_alpha   90.00
_cell.angle_beta   90.00
_cell.angle_gamma   90.00
#
_symmetry.space_group_name_H-M   'P 1'
#
loop_
_entity.id
_entity.type
_entity.pdbx_description
1 polymer ?
#
loop_
_entity_poly.entity_id
_entity_poly.type
_entity_poly.pdbx_seq_one_letter_code
_entity_poly.pdbx_strand_id
1 'polypeptide(L)'
;MNKLSKFIIFSVILLLNVSCAAKKSAAELSEQRRILVEKIENQQFKFIANYAIPRGNFQPRYLTSTYDVVVTRDTVYSHLPYFGVAYQASWDPSESPLIFNSTKFDYSVTEGRRSGSWNINIRIHDRKNPMVYIFTLWENGSGDLVVWDSSRQSISFRGDVELNP
;
A
#
# COMPACT_ATOMS: atom_id res chain seq x y z
N MET A 1 48.31 -13.87 -31.50
CA MET A 1 47.12 -13.91 -30.60
C MET A 1 45.86 -13.91 -31.46
N ASN A 2 45.24 -15.08 -31.59
CA ASN A 2 44.24 -15.38 -32.61
C ASN A 2 42.91 -14.68 -32.28
N LYS A 3 42.20 -14.16 -33.30
CA LYS A 3 40.90 -13.49 -33.13
C LYS A 3 39.88 -14.33 -32.33
N LEU A 4 40.03 -15.65 -32.35
CA LEU A 4 39.26 -16.62 -31.57
C LEU A 4 39.49 -16.52 -30.04
N SER A 5 40.73 -16.24 -29.60
CA SER A 5 41.06 -16.05 -28.18
C SER A 5 40.49 -14.75 -27.62
N LYS A 6 40.42 -13.68 -28.42
CA LYS A 6 39.77 -12.42 -28.02
C LYS A 6 38.25 -12.55 -27.90
N PHE A 7 37.62 -13.37 -28.75
CA PHE A 7 36.18 -13.64 -28.69
C PHE A 7 35.77 -14.45 -27.47
N ILE A 8 36.59 -15.43 -27.06
CA ILE A 8 36.37 -16.23 -25.85
C ILE A 8 36.50 -15.36 -24.59
N ILE A 9 37.50 -14.47 -24.53
CA ILE A 9 37.69 -13.55 -23.39
C ILE A 9 36.52 -12.56 -23.29
N PHE A 10 35.98 -12.08 -24.42
CA PHE A 10 34.83 -11.17 -24.43
C PHE A 10 33.51 -11.86 -23.99
N SER A 11 33.34 -13.14 -24.32
CA SER A 11 32.16 -13.94 -23.92
C SER A 11 32.15 -14.28 -22.41
N VAL A 12 33.32 -14.48 -21.80
CA VAL A 12 33.44 -14.78 -20.35
C VAL A 12 33.16 -13.55 -19.48
N ILE A 13 33.47 -12.33 -19.95
CA ILE A 13 33.21 -11.09 -19.23
C ILE A 13 31.71 -10.73 -19.24
N LEU A 14 30.96 -11.13 -20.27
CA LEU A 14 29.53 -10.87 -20.40
C LEU A 14 28.67 -11.74 -19.43
N LEU A 15 29.21 -12.87 -18.96
CA LEU A 15 28.52 -13.80 -18.06
C LEU A 15 28.64 -13.44 -16.56
N LEU A 16 29.42 -12.42 -16.19
CA LEU A 16 29.61 -12.01 -14.79
C LEU A 16 28.65 -10.89 -14.31
N ASN A 17 27.77 -10.39 -15.18
CA ASN A 17 26.70 -9.46 -14.80
C ASN A 17 25.38 -10.22 -14.52
N VAL A 18 25.47 -11.37 -13.86
CA VAL A 18 24.28 -11.99 -13.25
C VAL A 18 23.93 -11.16 -12.02
N SER A 19 23.00 -10.24 -12.23
CA SER A 19 22.33 -9.41 -11.24
C SER A 19 22.10 -10.19 -9.94
N CYS A 20 22.88 -9.85 -8.91
CA CYS A 20 22.59 -10.25 -7.55
C CYS A 20 21.47 -9.33 -7.05
N ALA A 21 20.22 -9.68 -7.34
CA ALA A 21 19.11 -9.25 -6.50
C ALA A 21 19.34 -9.91 -5.13
N ALA A 22 19.99 -9.19 -4.22
CA ALA A 22 20.31 -9.69 -2.89
C ALA A 22 19.00 -10.13 -2.21
N LYS A 23 18.82 -11.44 -2.07
CA LYS A 23 17.70 -12.00 -1.30
C LYS A 23 17.98 -11.67 0.16
N LYS A 24 17.04 -11.00 0.83
CA LYS A 24 17.12 -10.71 2.26
C LYS A 24 17.41 -12.00 3.03
N SER A 25 18.29 -11.92 4.02
CA SER A 25 18.58 -13.04 4.93
C SER A 25 17.34 -13.40 5.74
N ALA A 26 17.22 -14.67 6.16
CA ALA A 26 16.13 -15.12 7.03
C ALA A 26 16.03 -14.28 8.31
N ALA A 27 17.18 -13.84 8.86
CA ALA A 27 17.23 -12.97 10.02
C ALA A 27 16.66 -11.56 9.75
N GLU A 28 16.98 -10.98 8.58
CA GLU A 28 16.46 -9.67 8.18
C GLU A 28 14.95 -9.69 7.96
N LEU A 29 14.43 -10.79 7.40
CA LEU A 29 12.99 -10.98 7.21
C LEU A 29 12.26 -11.12 8.55
N SER A 30 12.82 -11.86 9.51
CA SER A 30 12.23 -11.98 10.84
C SER A 30 12.19 -10.65 11.59
N GLU A 31 13.23 -9.83 11.43
CA GLU A 31 13.28 -8.51 12.07
C GLU A 31 12.28 -7.55 11.43
N GLN A 32 12.16 -7.55 10.09
CA GLN A 32 11.14 -6.76 9.39
C GLN A 32 9.72 -7.15 9.81
N ARG A 33 9.46 -8.45 9.98
CA ARG A 33 8.18 -8.93 10.51
C ARG A 33 7.91 -8.36 11.91
N ARG A 34 8.89 -8.44 12.82
CA ARG A 34 8.77 -7.92 14.19
C ARG A 34 8.46 -6.42 14.19
N ILE A 35 9.20 -5.65 13.39
CA ILE A 35 9.01 -4.20 13.26
C ILE A 35 7.63 -3.89 12.67
N LEU A 36 7.15 -4.62 11.66
CA LEU A 36 5.81 -4.43 11.10
C LEU A 36 4.72 -4.61 12.15
N VAL A 37 4.80 -5.67 12.94
CA VAL A 37 3.83 -5.93 14.02
C VAL A 37 3.83 -4.79 15.03
N GLU A 38 5.01 -4.41 15.51
CA GLU A 38 5.17 -3.30 16.44
C GLU A 38 4.60 -1.99 15.88
N LYS A 39 4.80 -1.72 14.59
CA LYS A 39 4.31 -0.52 13.90
C LYS A 39 2.80 -0.53 13.71
N ILE A 40 2.21 -1.67 13.38
CA ILE A 40 0.75 -1.83 13.31
C ILE A 40 0.13 -1.60 14.69
N GLU A 41 0.63 -2.27 15.72
CA GLU A 41 0.13 -2.14 17.10
C GLU A 41 0.25 -0.70 17.63
N ASN A 42 1.32 0.00 17.24
CA ASN A 42 1.54 1.41 17.59
C ASN A 42 0.82 2.42 16.68
N GLN A 43 0.03 1.96 15.70
CA GLN A 43 -0.68 2.81 14.73
C GLN A 43 0.28 3.73 13.97
N GLN A 44 1.41 3.20 13.52
CA GLN A 44 2.47 3.96 12.86
C GLN A 44 2.93 3.25 11.59
N PHE A 45 2.27 3.49 10.47
CA PHE A 45 2.69 2.90 9.19
C PHE A 45 2.28 3.78 8.02
N LYS A 46 2.96 3.60 6.90
CA LYS A 46 2.61 4.21 5.62
C LYS A 46 2.31 3.13 4.61
N PHE A 47 1.13 3.19 3.99
CA PHE A 47 0.73 2.32 2.90
C PHE A 47 0.89 3.07 1.58
N ILE A 48 1.68 2.54 0.65
CA ILE A 48 1.89 3.11 -0.68
C ILE A 48 1.08 2.31 -1.70
N ALA A 49 0.08 2.94 -2.30
CA ALA A 49 -0.73 2.33 -3.34
C ALA A 49 0.00 2.35 -4.69
N ASN A 50 0.11 1.19 -5.33
CA ASN A 50 0.71 1.03 -6.67
C ASN A 50 -0.32 0.54 -7.71
N TYR A 51 -1.47 0.04 -7.27
CA TYR A 51 -2.53 -0.48 -8.13
C TYR A 51 -3.90 -0.13 -7.58
N ALA A 52 -4.79 0.40 -8.41
CA ALA A 52 -6.17 0.72 -8.06
C ALA A 52 -7.15 -0.24 -8.73
N ILE A 53 -8.15 -0.69 -7.96
CA ILE A 53 -9.20 -1.64 -8.36
C ILE A 53 -10.55 -1.02 -8.00
N PRO A 54 -11.12 -0.21 -8.90
CA PRO A 54 -12.45 0.36 -8.70
C PRO A 54 -13.54 -0.71 -8.86
N ARG A 55 -14.71 -0.51 -8.26
CA ARG A 55 -15.86 -1.41 -8.46
C ARG A 55 -16.71 -1.02 -9.66
N GLY A 56 -17.45 -1.99 -10.20
CA GLY A 56 -18.34 -1.79 -11.35
C GLY A 56 -17.61 -1.99 -12.69
N ASN A 57 -17.94 -1.19 -13.69
CA ASN A 57 -17.43 -1.35 -15.06
C ASN A 57 -16.09 -0.62 -15.30
N PHE A 58 -15.41 -0.21 -14.24
CA PHE A 58 -14.14 0.50 -14.32
C PHE A 58 -12.97 -0.49 -14.38
N GLN A 59 -11.97 -0.17 -15.21
CA GLN A 59 -10.79 -1.02 -15.36
C GLN A 59 -9.79 -0.79 -14.22
N PRO A 60 -9.29 -1.87 -13.58
CA PRO A 60 -8.14 -1.80 -12.70
C PRO A 60 -6.91 -1.23 -13.42
N ARG A 61 -6.06 -0.50 -12.70
CA ARG A 61 -4.91 0.19 -13.31
C ARG A 61 -3.74 0.37 -12.34
N TYR A 62 -2.54 0.34 -12.90
CA TYR A 62 -1.33 0.77 -12.21
C TYR A 62 -1.36 2.28 -12.00
N LEU A 63 -0.88 2.70 -10.84
CA LEU A 63 -0.71 4.10 -10.49
C LEU A 63 0.71 4.54 -10.90
N THR A 64 0.79 5.65 -11.63
CA THR A 64 2.07 6.22 -12.13
C THR A 64 2.60 7.35 -11.27
N SER A 65 1.83 7.77 -10.26
CA SER A 65 2.20 8.76 -9.26
C SER A 65 2.19 8.10 -7.88
N THR A 66 2.92 8.69 -6.93
CA THR A 66 2.93 8.21 -5.56
C THR A 66 1.62 8.58 -4.87
N TYR A 67 0.92 7.57 -4.38
CA TYR A 67 -0.29 7.70 -3.58
C TYR A 67 -0.11 6.89 -2.30
N ASP A 68 -0.51 7.46 -1.18
CA ASP A 68 -0.26 6.85 0.11
C ASP A 68 -1.32 7.18 1.16
N VAL A 69 -1.35 6.34 2.19
CA VAL A 69 -2.07 6.58 3.43
C VAL A 69 -1.06 6.51 4.56
N VAL A 70 -0.93 7.58 5.32
CA VAL A 70 -0.07 7.64 6.51
C VAL A 70 -0.96 7.54 7.74
N VAL A 71 -0.70 6.54 8.55
CA VAL A 71 -1.40 6.31 9.82
C VAL A 71 -0.41 6.59 10.94
N THR A 72 -0.80 7.52 11.80
CA THR A 72 -0.16 7.84 13.08
C THR A 72 -1.21 7.71 14.19
N ARG A 73 -0.80 7.73 15.45
CA ARG A 73 -1.74 7.66 16.59
C ARG A 73 -2.80 8.75 16.58
N ASP A 74 -2.46 9.94 16.10
CA ASP A 74 -3.33 11.11 16.18
C ASP A 74 -3.90 11.53 14.83
N THR A 75 -3.38 10.99 13.73
CA THR A 75 -3.74 11.43 12.39
C THR A 75 -3.72 10.30 11.37
N VAL A 76 -4.76 10.26 10.55
CA VAL A 76 -4.82 9.49 9.31
C VAL A 76 -4.81 10.48 8.16
N TYR A 77 -3.71 10.50 7.42
CA TYR A 77 -3.60 11.22 6.15
C TYR A 77 -3.88 10.26 5.00
N SER A 78 -4.73 10.66 4.08
CA SER A 78 -4.98 9.93 2.84
C SER A 78 -4.68 10.83 1.65
N HIS A 79 -3.88 10.31 0.73
CA HIS A 79 -3.66 10.86 -0.60
C HIS A 79 -3.86 9.74 -1.61
N LEU A 80 -5.12 9.46 -1.94
CA LEU A 80 -5.50 8.39 -2.86
C LEU A 80 -6.31 8.96 -4.04
N PRO A 81 -6.16 8.38 -5.24
CA PRO A 81 -7.01 8.71 -6.37
C PRO A 81 -8.37 8.02 -6.20
N TYR A 82 -9.42 8.63 -6.74
CA TYR A 82 -10.74 8.00 -6.78
C TYR A 82 -11.19 7.78 -8.23
N PHE A 83 -11.61 6.55 -8.51
CA PHE A 83 -12.27 6.18 -9.75
C PHE A 83 -13.55 5.45 -9.38
N GLY A 84 -14.70 5.89 -9.85
CA GLY A 84 -15.98 5.28 -9.47
C GLY A 84 -17.16 6.22 -9.61
N VAL A 85 -18.34 5.72 -9.25
CA VAL A 85 -19.57 6.50 -9.23
C VAL A 85 -19.81 7.08 -7.85
N ALA A 86 -20.06 8.39 -7.80
CA ALA A 86 -20.59 9.06 -6.62
C ALA A 86 -22.12 9.04 -6.64
N TYR A 87 -22.73 8.65 -5.53
CA TYR A 87 -24.19 8.67 -5.34
C TYR A 87 -24.68 10.02 -4.81
N GLN A 88 -23.77 10.80 -4.21
CA GLN A 88 -24.04 12.15 -3.72
C GLN A 88 -22.96 13.10 -4.24
N ALA A 89 -23.37 14.32 -4.62
CA ALA A 89 -22.46 15.35 -5.08
C ALA A 89 -21.46 15.74 -3.96
N SER A 90 -20.19 15.91 -4.31
CA SER A 90 -19.25 16.60 -3.41
C SER A 90 -19.49 18.10 -3.46
N TRP A 91 -19.16 18.78 -2.36
CA TRP A 91 -19.14 20.24 -2.31
C TRP A 91 -18.10 20.82 -3.27
N ASP A 92 -16.95 20.13 -3.38
CA ASP A 92 -15.90 20.43 -4.35
C ASP A 92 -15.76 19.27 -5.34
N PRO A 93 -16.06 19.46 -6.63
CA PRO A 93 -15.82 18.46 -7.66
C PRO A 93 -14.35 18.37 -8.12
N SER A 94 -13.50 19.34 -7.76
CA SER A 94 -12.09 19.39 -8.13
C SER A 94 -11.17 18.63 -7.17
N GLU A 95 -11.60 18.42 -5.93
CA GLU A 95 -10.85 17.63 -4.95
C GLU A 95 -11.23 16.14 -4.98
N SER A 96 -10.22 15.27 -4.93
CA SER A 96 -10.46 13.83 -4.78
C SER A 96 -11.11 13.57 -3.41
N PRO A 97 -12.20 12.77 -3.34
CA PRO A 97 -12.88 12.48 -2.08
C PRO A 97 -12.01 11.73 -1.07
N LEU A 98 -10.89 11.16 -1.53
CA LEU A 98 -9.92 10.39 -0.74
C LEU A 98 -8.61 11.16 -0.46
N ILE A 99 -8.59 12.48 -0.69
CA ILE A 99 -7.51 13.36 -0.21
C ILE A 99 -8.03 14.08 1.03
N PHE A 100 -7.51 13.74 2.21
CA PHE A 100 -7.89 14.38 3.47
C PHE A 100 -6.90 14.09 4.60
N ASN A 101 -7.03 14.87 5.67
CA ASN A 101 -6.48 14.57 6.99
C ASN A 101 -7.64 14.35 7.97
N SER A 102 -7.55 13.31 8.79
CA SER A 102 -8.49 13.04 9.88
C SER A 102 -7.75 12.94 11.21
N THR A 103 -8.31 13.57 12.24
CA THR A 103 -7.84 13.50 13.64
C THR A 103 -8.84 12.82 14.56
N LYS A 104 -10.01 12.43 14.03
CA LYS A 104 -11.05 11.71 14.77
C LYS A 104 -11.36 10.40 14.07
N PHE A 105 -10.76 9.33 14.55
CA PHE A 105 -10.97 8.00 14.00
C PHE A 105 -10.91 6.91 15.08
N ASP A 106 -11.60 5.80 14.83
CA ASP A 106 -11.37 4.55 15.56
C ASP A 106 -10.30 3.74 14.84
N TYR A 107 -9.45 3.06 15.59
CA TYR A 107 -8.50 2.09 15.08
C TYR A 107 -8.71 0.74 15.76
N SER A 108 -8.79 -0.32 14.97
CA SER A 108 -8.79 -1.69 15.49
C SER A 108 -7.94 -2.59 14.60
N VAL A 109 -7.23 -3.52 15.24
CA VAL A 109 -6.41 -4.53 14.57
C VAL A 109 -6.85 -5.92 15.03
N THR A 110 -6.94 -6.85 14.08
CA THR A 110 -7.08 -8.28 14.36
C THR A 110 -6.10 -9.08 13.52
N GLU A 111 -5.76 -10.28 13.94
CA GLU A 111 -5.13 -11.24 13.03
C GLU A 111 -6.04 -11.50 11.82
N GLY A 112 -5.42 -11.59 10.64
CA GLY A 112 -6.11 -11.91 9.40
C GLY A 112 -6.30 -13.42 9.23
N ARG A 113 -7.00 -13.81 8.16
CA ARG A 113 -7.34 -15.22 7.91
C ARG A 113 -6.12 -16.08 7.55
N ARG A 114 -5.04 -15.48 7.07
CA ARG A 114 -3.80 -16.16 6.72
C ARG A 114 -2.77 -15.89 7.81
N SER A 115 -1.96 -16.90 8.13
CA SER A 115 -0.82 -16.69 9.03
C SER A 115 0.08 -15.58 8.48
N GLY A 116 0.54 -14.68 9.37
CA GLY A 116 1.35 -13.51 8.99
C GLY A 116 0.55 -12.42 8.26
N SER A 117 -0.76 -12.32 8.51
CA SER A 117 -1.59 -11.21 8.03
C SER A 117 -2.34 -10.52 9.17
N TRP A 118 -2.57 -9.22 9.03
CA TRP A 118 -3.35 -8.39 9.96
C TRP A 118 -4.45 -7.66 9.21
N ASN A 119 -5.65 -7.63 9.80
CA ASN A 119 -6.74 -6.79 9.34
C ASN A 119 -6.79 -5.54 10.22
N ILE A 120 -6.66 -4.37 9.62
CA ILE A 120 -6.80 -3.09 10.30
C ILE A 120 -8.07 -2.41 9.81
N ASN A 121 -8.95 -2.03 10.73
CA ASN A 121 -10.14 -1.26 10.45
C ASN A 121 -10.01 0.12 11.06
N ILE A 122 -10.03 1.14 10.20
CA ILE A 122 -9.99 2.55 10.56
C ILE A 122 -11.31 3.19 10.16
N ARG A 123 -12.07 3.71 11.13
CA ARG A 123 -13.34 4.41 10.89
C ARG A 123 -13.15 5.89 11.11
N ILE A 124 -13.43 6.69 10.08
CA ILE A 124 -13.26 8.15 10.08
C ILE A 124 -14.56 8.84 10.56
N HIS A 125 -14.46 9.75 11.53
CA HIS A 125 -15.61 10.40 12.19
C HIS A 125 -15.71 11.91 11.98
N ASP A 126 -14.67 12.57 11.50
CA ASP A 126 -14.64 14.02 11.20
C ASP A 126 -14.99 14.33 9.72
N ARG A 127 -15.71 13.41 9.08
CA ARG A 127 -16.24 13.55 7.71
C ARG A 127 -17.76 13.55 7.75
N LYS A 128 -18.39 14.28 6.81
CA LYS A 128 -19.86 14.31 6.68
C LYS A 128 -20.46 12.92 6.43
N ASN A 129 -19.79 12.12 5.61
CA ASN A 129 -20.21 10.79 5.24
C ASN A 129 -19.31 9.76 5.94
N PRO A 130 -19.89 8.73 6.59
CA PRO A 130 -19.12 7.64 7.15
C PRO A 130 -18.16 7.02 6.14
N MET A 131 -16.91 6.87 6.54
CA MET A 131 -15.84 6.33 5.71
C MET A 131 -15.01 5.34 6.53
N VAL A 132 -14.67 4.21 5.92
CA VAL A 132 -13.94 3.12 6.57
C VAL A 132 -12.82 2.65 5.66
N TYR A 133 -11.62 2.58 6.21
CA TYR A 133 -10.43 2.01 5.58
C TYR A 133 -10.20 0.64 6.19
N ILE A 134 -10.17 -0.39 5.35
CA ILE A 134 -9.95 -1.77 5.76
C ILE A 134 -8.67 -2.25 5.10
N PHE A 135 -7.59 -2.29 5.87
CA PHE A 135 -6.32 -2.83 5.40
C PHE A 135 -6.24 -4.33 5.67
N THR A 136 -5.63 -5.06 4.76
CA THR A 136 -5.04 -6.38 5.00
C THR A 136 -3.55 -6.25 4.75
N LEU A 137 -2.73 -6.32 5.80
CA LEU A 137 -1.28 -6.19 5.70
C LEU A 137 -0.63 -7.55 5.94
N TRP A 138 0.45 -7.84 5.21
CA TRP A 138 1.19 -9.10 5.33
C TRP A 138 2.61 -8.87 5.83
N GLU A 139 3.16 -9.89 6.49
CA GLU A 139 4.52 -9.90 7.04
C GLU A 139 5.63 -9.66 6.01
N ASN A 140 5.34 -9.88 4.73
CA ASN A 140 6.26 -9.59 3.63
C ASN A 140 6.30 -8.11 3.23
N GLY A 141 5.52 -7.25 3.91
CA GLY A 141 5.41 -5.82 3.63
C GLY A 141 4.41 -5.47 2.54
N SER A 142 3.69 -6.43 1.95
CA SER A 142 2.61 -6.12 1.02
C SER A 142 1.32 -5.77 1.76
N GLY A 143 0.42 -5.06 1.09
CA GLY A 143 -0.87 -4.70 1.65
C GLY A 143 -1.97 -4.53 0.60
N ASP A 144 -3.19 -4.83 1.02
CA ASP A 144 -4.42 -4.49 0.32
C ASP A 144 -5.18 -3.47 1.18
N LEU A 145 -5.84 -2.52 0.53
CA LEU A 145 -6.71 -1.55 1.18
C LEU A 145 -8.07 -1.55 0.47
N VAL A 146 -9.15 -1.69 1.23
CA VAL A 146 -10.51 -1.41 0.77
C VAL A 146 -10.99 -0.12 1.42
N VAL A 147 -11.39 0.85 0.61
CA VAL A 147 -12.01 2.10 1.07
C VAL A 147 -13.50 2.05 0.81
N TRP A 148 -14.28 2.11 1.89
CA TRP A 148 -15.73 2.23 1.85
C TRP A 148 -16.14 3.66 2.24
N ASP A 149 -17.06 4.24 1.47
CA ASP A 149 -17.67 5.55 1.70
C ASP A 149 -19.17 5.41 1.46
N SER A 150 -20.00 5.84 2.40
CA SER A 150 -21.47 5.71 2.28
C SER A 150 -22.07 6.50 1.10
N SER A 151 -21.34 7.46 0.56
CA SER A 151 -21.80 8.35 -0.50
C SER A 151 -21.35 7.95 -1.90
N ARG A 152 -20.50 6.92 -2.04
CA ARG A 152 -19.87 6.53 -3.32
C ARG A 152 -19.60 5.03 -3.41
N GLN A 153 -19.25 4.55 -4.60
CA GLN A 153 -18.76 3.18 -4.77
C GLN A 153 -17.43 2.98 -4.04
N SER A 154 -17.28 1.84 -3.37
CA SER A 154 -16.02 1.48 -2.75
C SER A 154 -14.94 1.21 -3.80
N ILE A 155 -13.68 1.44 -3.43
CA ILE A 155 -12.51 1.22 -4.26
C ILE A 155 -11.48 0.42 -3.45
N SER A 156 -10.72 -0.45 -4.12
CA SER A 156 -9.63 -1.18 -3.50
C SER A 156 -8.29 -0.78 -4.09
N PHE A 157 -7.23 -0.94 -3.30
CA PHE A 157 -5.85 -0.68 -3.69
C PHE A 157 -4.98 -1.86 -3.30
N ARG A 158 -3.94 -2.09 -4.10
CA ARG A 158 -2.79 -2.91 -3.69
C ARG A 158 -1.57 -2.03 -3.56
N GLY A 159 -0.66 -2.45 -2.70
CA GLY A 159 0.48 -1.65 -2.35
C GLY A 159 1.45 -2.34 -1.43
N ASP A 160 2.36 -1.53 -0.94
CA ASP A 160 3.44 -1.93 -0.04
C ASP A 160 3.38 -1.05 1.22
N VAL A 161 3.89 -1.58 2.32
CA VAL A 161 3.92 -0.92 3.62
C VAL A 161 5.35 -0.50 3.94
N GLU A 162 5.54 0.80 4.17
CA GLU A 162 6.78 1.35 4.68
C GLU A 162 6.71 1.46 6.22
N LEU A 163 7.75 0.92 6.86
CA LEU A 163 7.87 0.83 8.33
C LEU A 163 8.45 2.10 8.98
N ASN A 164 9.01 2.98 8.16
CA ASN A 164 9.55 4.29 8.54
C ASN A 164 8.79 5.37 7.74
N PRO A 165 7.62 5.83 8.25
CA PRO A 165 6.87 6.91 7.62
C PRO A 165 7.63 8.24 7.64
#